data_AF-A0A5C9BUW1-F1
#
_entry.id   AF-A0A5C9BUW1-F1
#
_cell.length_a   1.000
_cell.length_b   1.000
_cell.length_c   1.000
_cell.angle_alpha   90.00
_cell.angle_beta   90.00
_cell.angle_gamma   90.00
#
_symmetry.space_group_name_H-M   'P 1'
#
loop_
_entity.id
_entity.type
_entity.pdbx_description
1 polymer ?
#
loop_
_entity_poly.entity_id
_entity_poly.type
_entity_poly.pdbx_seq_one_letter_code
_entity_poly.pdbx_strand_id
1 'polypeptide(L)'
;MNIEHARQVTGAVPDEQRAALSAAHDRYMYFTGVYTDAGLSAEQIAEDRARFAHLLKFTDDGRPSLSDERCAEFMAAITCLPLDWCLAWDEVEFIETHGEDIYAKQDRQKHIVEMD
;
A
#
# COMPACT_ATOMS: atom_id res chain seq x y z
N MET A 1 9.16 4.79 -2.74
CA MET A 1 10.16 5.50 -1.88
C MET A 1 11.48 4.71 -2.00
N ASN A 2 12.58 5.02 -1.29
CA ASN A 2 13.63 4.00 -1.11
C ASN A 2 13.44 3.34 0.27
N ILE A 3 13.83 2.08 0.40
CA ILE A 3 13.54 1.29 1.60
C ILE A 3 14.25 1.83 2.86
N GLU A 4 15.45 2.39 2.74
CA GLU A 4 16.18 2.95 3.89
C GLU A 4 15.45 4.16 4.49
N HIS A 5 14.97 5.06 3.63
CA HIS A 5 14.18 6.22 4.05
C HIS A 5 12.83 5.78 4.60
N ALA A 6 12.17 4.81 3.96
CA ALA A 6 10.90 4.26 4.45
C ALA A 6 11.04 3.67 5.86
N ARG A 7 12.09 2.88 6.12
CA ARG A 7 12.40 2.34 7.45
C ARG A 7 12.66 3.44 8.48
N GLN A 8 13.36 4.50 8.09
CA GLN A 8 13.61 5.64 8.99
C GLN A 8 12.31 6.35 9.38
N VAL A 9 11.43 6.62 8.41
CA VAL A 9 10.13 7.25 8.65
C VAL A 9 9.27 6.36 9.54
N THR A 10 9.07 5.09 9.15
CA THR A 10 8.26 4.11 9.90
C THR A 10 8.78 3.88 11.32
N GLY A 11 10.11 3.88 11.51
CA GLY A 11 10.74 3.77 12.83
C GLY A 11 10.44 4.95 13.76
N ALA A 12 10.22 6.15 13.20
CA ALA A 12 9.87 7.35 13.95
C ALA A 12 8.37 7.51 14.23
N VAL A 13 7.50 6.75 13.55
CA VAL A 13 6.05 6.74 13.79
C VAL A 13 5.76 6.11 15.16
N PRO A 14 4.90 6.68 16.03
CA PRO A 14 4.59 6.02 17.30
C PRO A 14 3.75 4.74 17.11
N ASP A 15 3.82 3.82 18.09
CA ASP A 15 3.23 2.47 17.97
C ASP A 15 1.74 2.46 17.62
N GLU A 16 0.96 3.36 18.22
CA GLU A 16 -0.48 3.47 17.96
C GLU A 16 -0.76 3.85 16.50
N GLN A 17 0.01 4.79 15.95
CA GLN A 17 -0.13 5.20 14.56
C GLN A 17 0.41 4.14 13.61
N ARG A 18 1.43 3.36 13.99
CA ARG A 18 1.85 2.18 13.22
C ARG A 18 0.75 1.13 13.14
N ALA A 19 0.05 0.86 14.24
CA ALA A 19 -1.09 -0.06 14.23
C ALA A 19 -2.22 0.44 13.31
N ALA A 20 -2.48 1.76 13.31
CA ALA A 20 -3.44 2.37 12.40
C ALA A 20 -3.02 2.26 10.92
N LEU A 21 -1.73 2.44 10.61
CA LEU A 21 -1.19 2.26 9.26
C LEU A 21 -1.33 0.80 8.80
N SER A 22 -0.98 -0.16 9.67
CA SER A 22 -1.16 -1.60 9.38
C SER A 22 -2.62 -1.93 9.05
N ALA A 23 -3.56 -1.51 9.90
CA ALA A 23 -4.98 -1.78 9.67
C ALA A 23 -5.52 -1.07 8.42
N ALA A 24 -5.01 0.11 8.10
CA ALA A 24 -5.39 0.85 6.90
C ALA A 24 -4.89 0.18 5.62
N HIS A 25 -3.67 -0.35 5.65
CA HIS A 25 -3.09 -1.13 4.56
C HIS A 25 -3.89 -2.42 4.30
N ASP A 26 -4.20 -3.19 5.35
CA ASP A 26 -5.04 -4.39 5.21
C ASP A 26 -6.41 -4.04 4.62
N ARG A 27 -7.03 -2.96 5.11
CA ARG A 27 -8.30 -2.46 4.56
C ARG A 27 -8.20 -2.09 3.08
N TYR A 28 -7.06 -1.55 2.63
CA TYR A 28 -6.81 -1.32 1.20
C TYR A 28 -6.76 -2.63 0.40
N MET A 29 -6.16 -3.70 0.94
CA MET A 29 -6.12 -5.01 0.28
C MET A 29 -7.51 -5.64 0.13
N TYR A 30 -8.41 -5.47 1.10
CA TYR A 30 -9.83 -5.85 0.95
C TYR A 30 -10.58 -4.94 -0.03
N PHE A 31 -10.36 -3.63 0.06
CA PHE A 31 -10.95 -2.64 -0.83
C PHE A 31 -10.65 -2.96 -2.31
N THR A 32 -9.40 -3.27 -2.63
CA THR A 32 -8.96 -3.66 -3.98
C THR A 32 -9.40 -5.07 -4.38
N GLY A 33 -9.74 -5.93 -3.42
CA GLY A 33 -10.14 -7.31 -3.66
C GLY A 33 -8.97 -8.29 -3.77
N VAL A 34 -7.79 -7.91 -3.28
CA VAL A 34 -6.63 -8.80 -3.11
C VAL A 34 -6.90 -9.77 -1.96
N TYR A 35 -7.34 -9.24 -0.82
CA TYR A 35 -7.84 -10.06 0.27
C TYR A 35 -9.33 -10.37 0.05
N THR A 36 -9.68 -11.64 0.20
CA THR A 36 -11.04 -12.15 -0.03
C THR A 36 -11.56 -13.00 1.11
N ASP A 37 -10.79 -13.14 2.19
CA ASP A 37 -11.24 -13.77 3.42
C ASP A 37 -12.16 -12.84 4.23
N ALA A 38 -12.63 -13.29 5.39
CA ALA A 38 -13.68 -12.61 6.15
C ALA A 38 -13.17 -11.53 7.12
N GLY A 39 -11.98 -10.94 6.88
CA GLY A 39 -11.39 -9.96 7.80
C GLY A 39 -12.07 -8.59 7.78
N LEU A 40 -12.78 -8.24 6.71
CA LEU A 40 -13.65 -7.06 6.63
C LEU A 40 -15.08 -7.43 6.22
N SER A 41 -16.05 -6.66 6.74
CA SER A 41 -17.46 -6.85 6.35
C SER A 41 -17.68 -6.40 4.91
N ALA A 42 -18.60 -7.08 4.21
CA ALA A 42 -18.97 -6.71 2.84
C ALA A 42 -19.56 -5.30 2.75
N GLU A 43 -20.24 -4.84 3.81
CA GLU A 43 -20.76 -3.48 3.93
C GLU A 43 -19.63 -2.44 3.95
N GLN A 44 -18.61 -2.64 4.78
CA GLN A 44 -17.47 -1.73 4.87
C GLN A 44 -16.69 -1.67 3.55
N ILE A 45 -16.50 -2.81 2.89
CA ILE A 45 -15.87 -2.86 1.56
C ILE A 45 -16.72 -2.09 0.53
N ALA A 46 -18.04 -2.26 0.55
CA ALA A 46 -18.93 -1.55 -0.36
C ALA A 46 -18.92 -0.04 -0.13
N GLU A 47 -18.91 0.41 1.13
CA GLU A 47 -18.78 1.82 1.51
C GLU A 47 -17.46 2.42 1.03
N ASP A 48 -16.35 1.72 1.24
CA ASP A 48 -15.03 2.16 0.77
C ASP A 48 -15.00 2.27 -0.75
N ARG A 49 -15.54 1.27 -1.46
CA ARG A 49 -15.63 1.29 -2.93
C ARG A 49 -16.53 2.41 -3.44
N ALA A 50 -17.60 2.74 -2.74
CA ALA A 50 -18.44 3.87 -3.10
C ALA A 50 -17.71 5.21 -2.90
N ARG A 51 -16.96 5.34 -1.80
CA ARG A 51 -16.27 6.59 -1.43
C ARG A 51 -14.97 6.82 -2.22
N PHE A 52 -14.22 5.77 -2.48
CA PHE A 52 -12.87 5.81 -3.02
C PHE A 52 -12.74 5.13 -4.39
N ALA A 53 -13.84 5.02 -5.16
CA ALA A 53 -13.86 4.36 -6.47
C ALA A 53 -12.73 4.81 -7.42
N HIS A 54 -12.32 6.08 -7.34
CA HIS A 54 -11.25 6.66 -8.15
C HIS A 54 -9.85 6.07 -7.87
N LEU A 55 -9.68 5.42 -6.71
CA LEU A 55 -8.44 4.73 -6.32
C LEU A 55 -8.41 3.26 -6.76
N LEU A 56 -9.50 2.74 -7.35
CA LEU A 56 -9.51 1.40 -7.92
C LEU A 56 -8.92 1.42 -9.32
N LYS A 57 -8.01 0.48 -9.57
CA LYS A 57 -7.51 0.19 -10.92
C LYS A 57 -7.47 -1.31 -11.11
N PHE A 58 -7.88 -1.73 -12.30
CA PHE A 58 -7.82 -3.13 -12.72
C PHE A 58 -7.02 -3.23 -14.01
N THR A 59 -6.38 -4.37 -14.18
CA THR A 59 -5.77 -4.76 -15.45
C THR A 59 -6.87 -5.20 -16.44
N ASP A 60 -6.53 -5.33 -17.72
CA ASP A 60 -7.50 -5.70 -18.77
C ASP A 60 -8.16 -7.07 -18.53
N ASP A 61 -7.51 -7.96 -17.77
CA ASP A 61 -8.04 -9.28 -17.39
C ASP A 61 -8.89 -9.25 -16.10
N GLY A 62 -9.13 -8.06 -15.54
CA GLY A 62 -9.97 -7.83 -14.37
C GLY A 62 -9.27 -8.02 -13.03
N ARG A 63 -7.95 -8.27 -12.98
CA ARG A 63 -7.21 -8.38 -11.72
C ARG A 63 -6.93 -7.00 -11.12
N PRO A 64 -6.94 -6.85 -9.78
CA PRO A 64 -6.56 -5.61 -9.12
C PRO A 64 -5.14 -5.18 -9.54
N SER A 65 -4.99 -3.90 -9.88
CA SER A 65 -3.71 -3.26 -10.14
C SER A 65 -3.40 -2.34 -8.97
N LEU A 66 -2.44 -2.74 -8.14
CA LEU A 66 -2.00 -1.95 -6.99
C LEU A 66 -1.01 -0.87 -7.43
N SER A 67 -0.89 0.17 -6.61
CA SER A 67 0.17 1.18 -6.71
C SER A 67 0.35 1.86 -5.38
N ASP A 68 1.59 2.14 -5.03
CA ASP A 68 2.00 2.77 -3.79
C ASP A 68 1.24 4.09 -3.54
N GLU A 69 1.07 4.92 -4.58
CA GLU A 69 0.38 6.21 -4.45
C GLU A 69 -1.10 6.04 -4.09
N ARG A 70 -1.82 5.12 -4.77
CA ARG A 70 -3.24 4.87 -4.49
C ARG A 70 -3.44 4.21 -3.12
N CYS A 71 -2.52 3.35 -2.71
CA CYS A 71 -2.52 2.76 -1.36
C CYS A 71 -2.34 3.86 -0.31
N ALA A 72 -1.32 4.69 -0.45
CA ALA A 72 -1.03 5.77 0.48
C ALA A 72 -2.14 6.83 0.55
N GLU A 73 -2.73 7.22 -0.60
CA GLU A 73 -3.88 8.13 -0.65
C GLU A 73 -5.08 7.55 0.09
N PHE A 74 -5.37 6.26 -0.08
CA PHE A 74 -6.44 5.58 0.64
C PHE A 74 -6.19 5.56 2.14
N MET A 75 -4.99 5.14 2.56
CA MET A 75 -4.59 5.07 3.96
C MET A 75 -4.66 6.43 4.65
N ALA A 76 -4.14 7.48 4.01
CA ALA A 76 -4.19 8.85 4.53
C ALA A 76 -5.64 9.33 4.68
N ALA A 77 -6.52 8.99 3.73
CA ALA A 77 -7.92 9.41 3.77
C ALA A 77 -8.72 8.77 4.91
N ILE A 78 -8.41 7.53 5.31
CA ILE A 78 -9.14 6.83 6.37
C ILE A 78 -8.52 7.00 7.76
N THR A 79 -7.22 7.28 7.86
CA THR A 79 -6.52 7.47 9.14
C THR A 79 -6.29 8.92 9.50
N CYS A 80 -6.39 9.85 8.54
CA CYS A 80 -5.94 11.23 8.66
C CYS A 80 -4.44 11.38 8.99
N LEU A 81 -3.63 10.33 8.78
CA LEU A 81 -2.19 10.37 8.99
C LEU A 81 -1.46 11.01 7.80
N PRO A 82 -0.22 11.49 8.01
CA PRO A 82 0.60 12.05 6.95
C PRO A 82 0.80 11.07 5.77
N LEU A 83 0.75 11.60 4.55
CA LEU A 83 0.89 10.81 3.33
C LEU A 83 2.27 10.13 3.22
N ASP A 84 3.32 10.81 3.68
CA ASP A 84 4.68 10.29 3.74
C ASP A 84 4.79 9.08 4.67
N TRP A 85 4.06 9.06 5.79
CA TRP A 85 3.98 7.90 6.67
C TRP A 85 3.27 6.72 6.01
N CYS A 86 2.22 7.00 5.24
CA CYS A 86 1.49 5.97 4.50
C CYS A 86 2.35 5.35 3.39
N LEU A 87 3.07 6.18 2.62
CA LEU A 87 4.03 5.72 1.61
C LEU A 87 5.17 4.90 2.22
N ALA A 88 5.71 5.36 3.36
CA ALA A 88 6.78 4.65 4.05
C ALA A 88 6.31 3.30 4.61
N TRP A 89 5.07 3.22 5.10
CA TRP A 89 4.51 1.97 5.59
C TRP A 89 4.30 0.95 4.47
N ASP A 90 3.65 1.36 3.37
CA ASP A 90 3.40 0.51 2.21
C ASP A 90 4.70 -0.07 1.63
N GLU A 91 5.75 0.75 1.50
CA GLU A 91 7.07 0.29 1.06
C GLU A 91 7.69 -0.75 2.02
N VAL A 92 7.61 -0.53 3.33
CA VAL A 92 8.16 -1.46 4.33
C VAL A 92 7.39 -2.77 4.34
N GLU A 93 6.05 -2.71 4.35
CA GLU A 93 5.19 -3.89 4.33
C GLU A 93 5.47 -4.74 3.08
N PHE A 94 5.56 -4.11 1.92
CA PHE A 94 5.83 -4.82 0.66
C PHE A 94 7.12 -5.65 0.74
N ILE A 95 8.19 -5.05 1.26
CA ILE A 95 9.49 -5.72 1.43
C ILE A 95 9.43 -6.84 2.47
N GLU A 96 8.74 -6.62 3.60
CA GLU A 96 8.62 -7.63 4.65
C GLU A 96 7.81 -8.85 4.18
N THR A 97 6.79 -8.62 3.35
CA THR A 97 5.92 -9.67 2.81
C THR A 97 6.58 -10.43 1.64
N HIS A 98 7.30 -9.75 0.75
CA HIS A 98 7.81 -10.33 -0.51
C HIS A 98 9.32 -10.63 -0.50
N GLY A 99 10.05 -10.11 0.49
CA GLY A 99 11.50 -10.28 0.65
C GLY A 99 12.32 -9.28 -0.17
N GLU A 100 13.50 -8.93 0.35
CA GLU A 100 14.42 -7.94 -0.23
C GLU A 100 14.94 -8.35 -1.64
N ASP A 101 14.96 -9.65 -1.95
CA ASP A 101 15.47 -10.21 -3.21
C ASP A 101 14.60 -9.88 -4.43
N ILE A 102 13.29 -9.66 -4.24
CA ILE A 102 12.37 -9.27 -5.32
C ILE A 102 12.61 -7.80 -5.70
N TYR A 103 12.84 -6.95 -4.70
CA TYR A 103 13.09 -5.52 -4.90
C TYR A 103 14.43 -5.25 -5.60
N ALA A 104 15.48 -5.95 -5.19
CA ALA A 104 16.80 -5.85 -5.82
C ALA A 104 16.76 -6.21 -7.33
N LYS A 105 15.79 -7.01 -7.79
CA LYS A 105 15.59 -7.30 -9.22
C LYS A 105 14.85 -6.18 -9.94
N GLN A 106 13.83 -5.58 -9.34
CA GLN A 106 13.10 -4.46 -9.94
C GLN A 106 13.93 -3.17 -10.03
N ASP A 107 14.74 -2.87 -9.02
CA ASP A 107 15.62 -1.68 -9.01
C ASP A 107 16.73 -1.79 -10.08
N ARG A 108 17.33 -2.98 -10.23
CA ARG A 108 18.23 -3.27 -11.36
C ARG A 108 17.53 -3.14 -12.72
N GLN A 109 16.26 -3.50 -12.81
CA GLN A 109 15.51 -3.37 -14.07
C GLN A 109 15.25 -1.90 -14.40
N LYS A 110 14.81 -1.07 -13.43
CA LYS A 110 14.59 0.37 -13.61
C LYS A 110 15.86 1.11 -14.03
N HIS A 111 17.01 0.81 -13.41
CA HIS A 111 18.30 1.41 -13.79
C HIS A 111 18.82 1.01 -15.18
N ILE A 112 18.40 -0.15 -15.71
CA ILE A 112 18.75 -0.53 -17.09
C ILE A 112 17.90 0.26 -18.10
N VAL A 113 16.63 0.54 -17.81
CA VAL A 113 15.75 1.28 -18.75
C VAL A 113 16.02 2.79 -18.76
N GLU A 114 16.63 3.35 -17.71
CA GLU A 114 17.00 4.78 -17.65
C GLU A 114 18.37 5.11 -18.29
N MET A 115 19.08 4.10 -18.82
CA MET A 115 20.39 4.27 -19.47
C MET A 115 20.36 4.14 -21.00
N ASP A 116 19.18 4.06 -21.62
CA ASP A 116 19.00 4.03 -23.09
C ASP A 116 18.29 5.30 -23.63
#